data_AF-A0A7J2LU39-F1
#
_entry.id   AF-A0A7J2LU39-F1
#
_cell.length_a   1.000
_cell.length_b   1.000
_cell.length_c   1.000
_cell.angle_alpha   90.00
_cell.angle_beta   90.00
_cell.angle_gamma   90.00
#
_symmetry.space_group_name_H-M   'P 1'
#
loop_
_entity.id
_entity.type
_entity.pdbx_description
1 polymer ?
#
loop_
_entity_poly.entity_id
_entity_poly.type
_entity_poly.pdbx_seq_one_letter_code
_entity_poly.pdbx_strand_id
1 'polypeptide(L)'
;MPHIEGWMLDVYVEDDEAVLWVKTADGRALRLTDGYAPSFYMKLADDAWVERLVKALEGHPHIVEVKEEPKYLSLCSDRKLEVLHVLVDSARNFRAVLSDVRK
;
A
#
# COMPACT_ATOMS: atom_id res chain seq x y z
N MET A 1 -17.36 18.67 2.80
CA MET A 1 -16.02 19.00 2.26
C MET A 1 -16.21 19.88 1.03
N PRO A 2 -15.37 20.91 0.81
CA PRO A 2 -15.47 21.75 -0.39
C PRO A 2 -15.20 20.91 -1.65
N HIS A 3 -15.98 21.17 -2.70
CA HIS A 3 -15.77 20.57 -4.02
C HIS A 3 -14.63 21.31 -4.72
N ILE A 4 -13.62 20.58 -5.18
CA ILE A 4 -12.44 21.14 -5.88
C ILE A 4 -12.43 20.54 -7.28
N GLU A 5 -12.47 21.42 -8.29
CA GLU A 5 -12.33 21.06 -9.70
C GLU A 5 -11.00 21.60 -10.23
N GLY A 6 -10.23 20.74 -10.90
CA GLY A 6 -8.91 21.09 -11.41
C GLY A 6 -8.14 19.92 -11.99
N TRP A 7 -6.88 20.17 -12.33
CA TRP A 7 -5.95 19.19 -12.90
C TRP A 7 -4.91 18.79 -11.86
N MET A 8 -4.67 17.49 -11.76
CA MET A 8 -3.57 16.92 -10.99
C MET A 8 -2.25 17.29 -11.67
N LEU A 9 -1.37 17.98 -10.93
CA LEU A 9 -0.05 18.39 -11.42
C LEU A 9 1.03 17.42 -10.98
N ASP A 10 1.00 17.00 -9.71
CA ASP A 10 2.02 16.17 -9.10
C ASP A 10 1.44 15.37 -7.92
N VAL A 11 2.01 14.19 -7.68
CA VAL A 11 1.63 13.27 -6.60
C VAL A 11 2.86 12.58 -6.04
N TYR A 12 3.03 12.66 -4.72
CA TYR A 12 4.11 11.97 -4.03
C TYR A 12 3.72 11.63 -2.59
N VAL A 13 4.55 10.83 -1.93
CA VAL A 13 4.42 10.55 -0.49
C VAL A 13 5.53 11.28 0.24
N GLU A 14 5.19 12.01 1.30
CA GLU A 14 6.10 12.73 2.18
C GLU A 14 5.72 12.45 3.63
N ASP A 15 6.62 11.84 4.40
CA ASP A 15 6.43 11.58 5.85
C ASP A 15 5.07 10.97 6.23
N ASP A 16 4.71 9.89 5.54
CA ASP A 16 3.46 9.14 5.71
C ASP A 16 2.19 9.89 5.31
N GLU A 17 2.32 10.98 4.56
CA GLU A 17 1.23 11.70 3.93
C GLU A 17 1.29 11.53 2.41
N ALA A 18 0.13 11.27 1.80
CA ALA A 18 -0.05 11.39 0.36
C ALA A 18 -0.25 12.87 0.03
N VAL A 19 0.63 13.44 -0.78
CA VAL A 19 0.58 14.82 -1.21
C VAL A 19 0.09 14.88 -2.65
N LEU A 20 -0.93 15.71 -2.89
CA LEU A 20 -1.51 15.95 -4.21
C LEU A 20 -1.50 17.46 -4.50
N TRP A 21 -0.84 17.84 -5.60
CA TRP A 21 -0.91 19.20 -6.13
C TRP A 21 -1.98 19.31 -7.21
N VAL A 22 -2.89 20.25 -7.04
CA VAL A 22 -3.99 20.52 -7.98
C VAL A 22 -3.89 21.95 -8.50
N LYS A 23 -3.93 22.12 -9.82
CA LYS A 23 -4.22 23.40 -10.46
C LYS A 23 -5.74 23.52 -10.58
N THR A 24 -6.36 24.41 -9.83
CA THR A 24 -7.81 24.62 -9.90
C THR A 24 -8.20 25.33 -11.20
N ALA A 25 -9.47 25.18 -11.60
CA ALA A 25 -10.04 25.84 -12.78
C ALA A 25 -9.89 27.38 -12.75
N ASP A 26 -9.90 27.98 -11.55
CA ASP A 26 -9.67 29.42 -11.34
C ASP A 26 -8.18 29.83 -11.32
N GLY A 27 -7.27 28.89 -11.61
CA GLY A 27 -5.84 29.15 -11.76
C GLY A 27 -5.03 29.11 -10.47
N ARG A 28 -5.62 28.81 -9.30
CA ARG A 28 -4.85 28.60 -8.05
C ARG A 28 -4.13 27.26 -8.05
N ALA A 29 -3.04 27.17 -7.30
CA ALA A 29 -2.39 25.91 -6.98
C ALA A 29 -2.73 25.53 -5.54
N LEU A 30 -3.28 24.33 -5.34
CA LEU A 30 -3.64 23.79 -4.03
C LEU A 30 -2.80 22.56 -3.73
N ARG A 31 -2.27 22.48 -2.51
CA ARG A 31 -1.63 21.29 -1.95
C ARG A 31 -2.63 20.62 -1.01
N LEU A 32 -3.00 19.38 -1.32
CA LEU A 32 -3.86 18.53 -0.50
C LEU A 32 -2.99 17.45 0.13
N THR A 33 -3.27 17.11 1.39
CA THR A 33 -2.63 16.00 2.09
C THR A 33 -3.66 15.11 2.74
N ASP A 34 -3.34 13.82 2.82
CA ASP A 34 -4.09 12.83 3.57
C ASP A 34 -3.12 11.74 4.06
N GLY A 35 -3.51 11.00 5.10
CA GLY A 35 -2.69 9.93 5.65
C GLY A 35 -2.44 8.83 4.60
N TYR A 36 -1.19 8.41 4.47
CA TYR A 36 -0.76 7.33 3.59
C TYR A 36 -0.27 6.13 4.38
N ALA A 37 -1.04 5.03 4.32
CA ALA A 37 -0.66 3.75 4.89
C ALA A 37 -0.05 2.85 3.79
N PRO A 38 1.27 2.65 3.76
CA PRO A 38 1.90 1.79 2.77
C PRO A 38 1.54 0.32 2.99
N SER A 39 1.36 -0.41 1.89
CA SER A 39 1.12 -1.85 1.94
C SER A 39 1.65 -2.56 0.71
N PHE A 40 1.77 -3.89 0.81
CA PHE A 40 2.11 -4.73 -0.33
C PHE A 40 1.35 -6.05 -0.30
N TYR A 41 1.32 -6.73 -1.44
CA TYR A 41 0.72 -8.05 -1.58
C TYR A 41 1.80 -9.11 -1.76
N MET A 42 1.59 -10.26 -1.14
CA MET A 42 2.47 -11.42 -1.25
C MET A 42 1.67 -12.65 -1.68
N LYS A 43 2.13 -13.28 -2.75
CA LYS A 43 1.58 -14.58 -3.19
C LYS A 43 2.07 -15.67 -2.23
N LEU A 44 1.15 -16.52 -1.78
CA LEU A 44 1.49 -17.73 -1.03
C LEU A 44 2.06 -18.80 -1.97
N ALA A 45 3.11 -19.50 -1.53
CA ALA A 45 3.56 -20.71 -2.21
C ALA A 45 2.52 -21.83 -2.00
N ASP A 46 2.42 -22.76 -2.94
CA ASP A 46 1.38 -23.80 -2.94
C ASP A 46 1.47 -24.73 -1.71
N ASP A 47 2.63 -24.79 -1.04
CA ASP A 47 2.94 -25.58 0.16
C ASP A 47 3.20 -24.73 1.42
N ALA A 48 2.91 -23.42 1.37
CA ALA A 48 3.16 -22.52 2.49
C ALA A 48 2.24 -22.82 3.68
N TRP A 49 2.83 -22.94 4.86
CA TRP A 49 2.10 -22.97 6.13
C TRP A 49 1.60 -21.57 6.47
N VAL A 50 0.45 -21.19 5.87
CA VAL A 50 -0.12 -19.82 5.92
C VAL A 50 -0.19 -19.29 7.34
N GLU A 51 -0.72 -20.05 8.29
CA GLU A 51 -0.83 -19.61 9.69
C GLU A 51 0.52 -19.28 10.33
N ARG A 52 1.56 -20.07 10.04
CA ARG A 52 2.90 -19.85 10.58
C ARG A 52 3.53 -18.61 9.96
N LEU A 53 3.31 -18.39 8.66
CA LEU A 53 3.80 -17.21 7.95
C LEU A 53 3.11 -15.94 8.46
N VAL A 54 1.78 -15.97 8.61
CA VAL A 54 1.02 -14.84 9.18
C VAL A 54 1.54 -14.49 10.56
N LYS A 55 1.70 -15.46 11.47
CA LYS A 55 2.28 -15.21 12.80
C LYS A 55 3.69 -14.64 12.76
N ALA A 56 4.52 -15.07 11.82
CA ALA A 56 5.87 -14.54 11.68
C ALA A 56 5.86 -13.07 11.20
N LEU A 57 4.97 -12.74 10.28
CA LEU A 57 4.78 -11.37 9.77
C LEU A 57 4.17 -10.45 10.82
N GLU A 58 3.15 -10.90 11.56
CA GLU A 58 2.54 -10.14 12.66
C GLU A 58 3.53 -9.85 13.80
N GLY A 59 4.59 -10.66 13.95
CA GLY A 59 5.67 -10.40 14.90
C GLY A 59 6.70 -9.37 14.45
N HIS A 60 6.65 -8.90 13.21
CA HIS A 60 7.62 -7.94 12.67
C HIS A 60 7.33 -6.52 13.22
N PRO A 61 8.35 -5.78 13.71
CA PRO A 61 8.14 -4.51 14.42
C PRO A 61 7.48 -3.39 13.60
N HIS A 62 7.51 -3.51 12.27
CA HIS A 62 6.98 -2.51 11.34
C HIS A 62 5.76 -3.00 10.52
N ILE A 63 5.27 -4.22 10.78
CA ILE A 63 4.04 -4.72 10.15
C ILE A 63 2.90 -4.44 11.12
N VAL A 64 1.89 -3.71 10.63
CA VAL A 64 0.72 -3.32 11.43
C VAL A 64 -0.38 -4.37 11.32
N GLU A 65 -0.54 -4.95 10.12
CA GLU A 65 -1.63 -5.85 9.84
C GLU A 65 -1.28 -6.79 8.69
N VAL A 66 -1.80 -8.01 8.76
CA VAL A 66 -1.73 -9.00 7.68
C VAL A 66 -3.14 -9.54 7.45
N LYS A 67 -3.62 -9.48 6.20
CA LYS A 67 -4.95 -9.94 5.80
C LYS A 67 -4.86 -10.88 4.62
N GLU A 68 -5.67 -11.92 4.60
CA GLU A 68 -5.90 -12.73 3.40
C GLU A 68 -6.93 -12.04 2.51
N GLU A 69 -6.60 -11.84 1.22
CA GLU A 69 -7.50 -11.24 0.24
C GLU A 69 -7.39 -11.94 -1.13
N PRO A 70 -8.50 -12.14 -1.86
CA PRO A 70 -8.45 -12.66 -3.23
C PRO A 70 -8.09 -11.56 -4.24
N LYS A 71 -7.01 -11.75 -5.02
CA LYS A 71 -6.56 -10.82 -6.07
C LYS A 71 -6.29 -11.51 -7.41
N TYR A 72 -6.43 -10.76 -8.50
CA TYR A 72 -5.90 -11.17 -9.80
C TYR A 72 -4.41 -10.85 -9.86
N LEU A 73 -3.57 -11.85 -10.15
CA LEU A 73 -2.12 -11.66 -10.20
C LEU A 73 -1.62 -11.07 -11.52
N SER A 74 -2.48 -11.07 -12.55
CA SER A 74 -2.21 -10.49 -13.86
C SER A 74 -3.50 -9.93 -14.45
N LEU A 75 -3.37 -8.95 -15.34
CA LEU A 75 -4.48 -8.37 -16.10
C LEU A 75 -5.19 -9.41 -16.99
N CYS A 76 -4.53 -10.51 -17.33
CA CYS A 76 -5.07 -11.59 -18.14
C CYS A 76 -5.58 -12.78 -17.32
N SER A 77 -5.51 -12.72 -15.98
CA SER A 77 -5.99 -13.81 -15.13
C SER A 77 -7.51 -13.91 -15.19
N ASP A 78 -8.02 -15.12 -15.43
CA ASP A 78 -9.44 -15.45 -15.42
C ASP A 78 -9.97 -15.74 -14.00
N ARG A 79 -9.06 -15.97 -13.05
CA ARG A 79 -9.37 -16.27 -11.64
C ARG A 79 -8.54 -15.46 -10.66
N LYS A 80 -9.09 -15.27 -9.47
CA LYS A 80 -8.38 -14.72 -8.31
C LYS A 80 -7.63 -15.82 -7.58
N LEU A 81 -6.53 -15.45 -6.93
CA LEU A 81 -5.80 -16.27 -5.99
C LEU A 81 -5.74 -15.57 -4.64
N GLU A 82 -5.68 -16.35 -3.57
CA GLU A 82 -5.47 -15.82 -2.22
C GLU A 82 -4.05 -15.26 -2.11
N VAL A 83 -3.97 -14.04 -1.60
CA VAL A 83 -2.71 -13.35 -1.30
C VAL A 83 -2.76 -12.78 0.12
N LEU A 84 -1.58 -12.57 0.70
CA LEU A 84 -1.46 -11.79 1.93
C LEU A 84 -1.32 -10.32 1.57
N HIS A 85 -2.20 -9.48 2.10
CA HIS A 85 -2.11 -8.04 2.12
C HIS A 85 -1.45 -7.61 3.43
N VAL A 86 -0.27 -7.00 3.34
CA VAL A 86 0.57 -6.63 4.48
C VAL A 86 0.63 -5.11 4.59
N LEU A 87 0.12 -4.55 5.68
CA LEU A 87 0.18 -3.13 5.99
C LEU A 87 1.45 -2.83 6.79
N VAL A 88 2.16 -1.77 6.40
CA VAL A 88 3.39 -1.31 7.03
C VAL A 88 3.11 0.00 7.78
N ASP A 89 3.78 0.19 8.91
CA ASP A 89 3.58 1.33 9.81
C ASP A 89 3.93 2.69 9.18
N SER A 90 4.93 2.73 8.30
CA SER A 90 5.46 3.95 7.70
C SER A 90 6.10 3.69 6.33
N ALA A 91 5.98 4.65 5.43
CA ALA A 91 6.59 4.66 4.10
C ALA A 91 8.12 4.62 4.19
N ARG A 92 8.69 5.15 5.29
CA ARG A 92 10.12 5.09 5.57
C ARG A 92 10.61 3.66 5.80
N ASN A 93 9.78 2.83 6.45
CA ASN A 93 10.12 1.44 6.80
C ASN A 93 9.81 0.44 5.68
N PHE A 94 8.96 0.83 4.72
CA PHE A 94 8.46 -0.05 3.66
C PHE A 94 9.55 -0.85 2.93
N ARG A 95 10.66 -0.21 2.54
CA ARG A 95 11.74 -0.89 1.82
C ARG A 95 12.50 -1.87 2.70
N ALA A 96 12.69 -1.55 3.98
CA ALA A 96 13.36 -2.44 4.93
C ALA A 96 12.52 -3.70 5.14
N VAL A 97 11.22 -3.53 5.42
CA VAL A 97 10.24 -4.63 5.55
C VAL A 97 10.25 -5.52 4.30
N LEU A 98 10.17 -4.91 3.12
CA LEU A 98 10.19 -5.68 1.86
C LEU A 98 11.49 -6.47 1.67
N SER A 99 12.62 -5.94 2.16
CA SER A 99 13.90 -6.66 2.13
C SER A 99 13.96 -7.80 3.13
N ASP A 100 13.32 -7.67 4.28
CA ASP A 100 13.35 -8.70 5.33
C ASP A 100 12.42 -9.86 5.00
N VAL A 101 11.27 -9.58 4.39
CA VAL A 101 10.31 -10.62 3.94
C VAL A 101 10.81 -11.41 2.72
N ARG A 102 11.79 -10.89 1.97
CA ARG A 102 12.39 -11.58 0.81
C ARG A 102 13.50 -12.57 1.16
N LYS A 103 14.01 -12.54 2.39
CA LYS A 103 15.08 -13.43 2.86
C LYS A 103 14.50 -14.76 3.32
#